data_AF-A0A452QZ67-F1
#
_entry.id   AF-A0A452QZ67-F1
#
_cell.length_a   1.000
_cell.length_b   1.000
_cell.length_c   1.000
_cell.angle_alpha   90.00
_cell.angle_beta   90.00
_cell.angle_gamma   90.00
#
_symmetry.space_group_name_H-M   'P 1'
#
loop_
_entity.id
_entity.type
_entity.pdbx_description
1 polymer ?
#
loop_
_entity_poly.entity_id
_entity_poly.type
_entity_poly.pdbx_seq_one_letter_code
_entity_poly.pdbx_strand_id
1 'polypeptide(L)'
;MGKLLSVKLDDLPVIIKFILHSVTAADALEVISELREKLDLQHCILPSRLQASQSKLKNKGRQSSSGNQENSGQDCVILLFDVIKSAVRYEKIISEAWIKAIESTASESEHKTFDLAMLLIIYSTNTQTKKYIERVLRNKIRSGCFQEQLLQSTFYIHYLVLKDICPSILSLAQSLLHSLDQSIILFGSLLYKYAFTFFDTYCQQEVVGALVTHICSGNEAEVDTALDVLLELVVLNLSAMRLNAVFVKGILDYLDNMSPQQIRKLFYILSTLAFSKQHEASSHIQVTGSALRNL
;
A
#
# COMPACT_ATOMS: atom_id res chain seq x y z
N MET A 1 -10.11 11.80 -26.72
CA MET A 1 -9.64 12.67 -25.60
C MET A 1 -8.25 13.31 -25.85
N GLY A 2 -7.94 13.75 -27.08
CA GLY A 2 -6.57 14.10 -27.50
C GLY A 2 -5.87 15.27 -26.80
N LYS A 3 -6.61 16.15 -26.09
CA LYS A 3 -6.05 17.31 -25.36
C LYS A 3 -6.03 17.14 -23.83
N LEU A 4 -6.36 15.96 -23.30
CA LEU A 4 -6.50 15.74 -21.85
C LEU A 4 -5.21 16.05 -21.06
N LEU A 5 -4.04 15.76 -21.65
CA LEU A 5 -2.73 16.05 -21.05
C LEU A 5 -2.36 17.54 -21.03
N SER A 6 -3.07 18.38 -21.78
CA SER A 6 -2.84 19.84 -21.83
C SER A 6 -3.75 20.64 -20.89
N VAL A 7 -4.64 19.95 -20.17
CA VAL A 7 -5.56 20.53 -19.20
C VAL A 7 -4.79 20.89 -17.93
N LYS A 8 -5.16 22.00 -17.28
CA LYS A 8 -4.64 22.34 -15.95
C LYS A 8 -5.05 21.27 -14.93
N LEU A 9 -4.18 20.97 -13.98
CA LEU A 9 -4.43 19.95 -12.96
C LEU A 9 -5.73 20.21 -12.17
N ASP A 10 -6.05 21.47 -11.92
CA ASP A 10 -7.26 21.91 -11.19
C ASP A 10 -8.57 21.58 -11.92
N ASP A 11 -8.56 21.57 -13.25
CA ASP A 11 -9.75 21.31 -14.07
C ASP A 11 -9.96 19.81 -14.35
N LEU A 12 -8.92 18.99 -14.12
CA LEU A 12 -8.90 17.58 -14.48
C LEU A 12 -10.04 16.78 -13.80
N PRO A 13 -10.32 16.92 -12.48
CA PRO A 13 -11.42 16.19 -11.84
C PRO A 13 -12.79 16.48 -12.49
N VAL A 14 -13.04 17.73 -12.89
CA VAL A 14 -14.32 18.13 -13.52
C VAL A 14 -14.44 17.53 -14.91
N ILE A 15 -13.36 17.53 -15.70
CA ILE A 15 -13.35 16.91 -17.03
C ILE A 15 -13.52 15.41 -16.93
N ILE A 16 -12.82 14.74 -16.01
CA ILE A 16 -12.98 13.30 -15.80
C ILE A 16 -14.40 12.97 -15.34
N LYS A 17 -14.99 13.80 -14.47
CA LYS A 17 -16.39 13.65 -14.09
C LYS A 17 -17.30 13.69 -15.32
N PHE A 18 -17.14 14.70 -16.18
CA PHE A 18 -17.93 14.82 -17.41
C PHE A 18 -17.78 13.60 -18.32
N ILE A 19 -16.54 13.16 -18.58
CA ILE A 19 -16.26 11.98 -19.41
C ILE A 19 -16.97 10.75 -18.85
N LEU A 20 -16.79 10.46 -17.55
CA LEU A 20 -17.38 9.29 -16.91
C LEU A 20 -18.92 9.31 -16.89
N HIS A 21 -19.55 10.50 -16.79
CA HIS A 21 -21.02 10.61 -16.87
C HIS A 21 -21.57 10.48 -18.29
N SER A 22 -20.73 10.67 -19.32
CA SER A 22 -21.12 10.52 -20.73
C SER A 22 -20.97 9.11 -21.27
N VAL A 23 -20.35 8.20 -20.49
CA VAL A 23 -20.12 6.80 -20.89
C VAL A 23 -21.45 6.06 -21.05
N THR A 24 -21.58 5.33 -22.15
CA THR A 24 -22.69 4.41 -22.42
C THR A 24 -22.20 2.96 -22.42
N ALA A 25 -23.13 1.99 -22.45
CA ALA A 25 -22.76 0.58 -22.53
C ALA A 25 -21.99 0.22 -23.81
N ALA A 26 -22.17 0.98 -24.91
CA ALA A 26 -21.58 0.67 -26.20
C ALA A 26 -20.12 1.12 -26.31
N ASP A 27 -19.76 2.23 -25.68
CA ASP A 27 -18.44 2.88 -25.79
C ASP A 27 -17.60 2.79 -24.51
N ALA A 28 -18.15 2.24 -23.41
CA ALA A 28 -17.46 2.16 -22.12
C ALA A 28 -16.05 1.59 -22.18
N LEU A 29 -15.83 0.47 -22.87
CA LEU A 29 -14.51 -0.16 -22.93
C LEU A 29 -13.51 0.74 -23.67
N GLU A 30 -13.91 1.35 -24.77
CA GLU A 30 -13.07 2.24 -25.59
C GLU A 30 -12.72 3.51 -24.80
N VAL A 31 -13.72 4.18 -24.24
CA VAL A 31 -13.55 5.40 -23.46
C VAL A 31 -12.66 5.16 -22.25
N ILE A 32 -12.87 4.06 -21.52
CA ILE A 32 -12.06 3.73 -20.34
C ILE A 32 -10.63 3.32 -20.73
N SER A 33 -10.44 2.64 -21.85
CA SER A 33 -9.10 2.30 -22.34
C SER A 33 -8.32 3.56 -22.73
N GLU A 34 -8.94 4.50 -23.46
CA GLU A 34 -8.30 5.78 -23.80
C GLU A 34 -7.99 6.58 -22.52
N LEU A 35 -8.92 6.59 -21.55
CA LEU A 35 -8.72 7.29 -20.28
C LEU A 35 -7.56 6.69 -19.48
N ARG A 36 -7.48 5.36 -19.38
CA ARG A 36 -6.39 4.63 -18.72
C ARG A 36 -5.03 4.97 -19.33
N GLU A 37 -4.93 5.02 -20.65
CA GLU A 37 -3.65 5.35 -21.32
C GLU A 37 -3.21 6.79 -21.03
N LYS A 38 -4.15 7.74 -21.03
CA LYS A 38 -3.87 9.18 -20.88
C LYS A 38 -3.68 9.63 -19.43
N LEU A 39 -4.26 8.95 -18.45
CA LEU A 39 -4.08 9.28 -17.03
C LEU A 39 -2.74 8.73 -16.50
N ASP A 40 -1.67 9.48 -16.71
CA ASP A 40 -0.39 9.24 -16.05
C ASP A 40 -0.14 10.26 -14.93
N LEU A 41 -0.48 9.86 -13.70
CA LEU A 41 -0.38 10.71 -12.52
C LEU A 41 1.04 10.77 -11.93
N GLN A 42 2.01 10.01 -12.45
CA GLN A 42 3.37 9.99 -11.91
C GLN A 42 4.02 11.37 -11.97
N HIS A 43 3.81 12.08 -13.08
CA HIS A 43 4.34 13.43 -13.29
C HIS A 43 3.68 14.51 -12.43
N CYS A 44 2.47 14.25 -11.89
CA CYS A 44 1.78 15.22 -11.03
C CYS A 44 2.29 15.18 -9.58
N ILE A 45 2.83 14.03 -9.14
CA ILE A 45 3.12 13.75 -7.72
C ILE A 45 4.63 13.76 -7.43
N LEU A 46 5.45 13.31 -8.38
CA LEU A 46 6.91 13.18 -8.20
C LEU A 46 7.66 14.54 -8.06
N PRO A 47 7.32 15.62 -8.79
CA PRO A 47 7.99 16.90 -8.65
C PRO A 47 7.86 17.50 -7.24
N SER A 48 6.70 17.32 -6.60
CA SER A 48 6.39 17.87 -5.28
C SER A 48 7.21 17.20 -4.16
N ARG A 49 7.56 15.91 -4.32
CA ARG A 49 8.29 15.16 -3.29
C ARG A 49 9.80 15.40 -3.32
N LEU A 50 10.38 15.63 -4.50
CA LEU A 50 11.80 15.98 -4.66
C LEU A 50 12.11 17.40 -4.16
N GLN A 51 11.14 18.32 -4.18
CA GLN A 51 11.30 19.66 -3.60
C GLN A 51 11.19 19.65 -2.07
N ALA A 52 10.27 18.85 -1.51
CA ALA A 52 10.11 18.68 -0.06
C ALA A 52 11.31 17.97 0.62
N SER A 53 12.06 17.14 -0.11
CA SER A 53 13.28 16.51 0.43
C SER A 53 14.49 17.45 0.45
N GLN A 54 14.52 18.46 -0.42
CA GLN A 54 15.60 19.48 -0.47
C GLN A 54 15.35 20.66 0.48
N SER A 55 14.10 20.96 0.84
CA SER A 55 13.76 22.07 1.74
C SER A 55 14.14 21.82 3.20
N LYS A 56 14.40 20.57 3.61
CA LYS A 56 14.89 20.24 4.97
C LYS A 56 16.38 20.56 5.21
N LEU A 57 17.14 20.97 4.19
CA LEU A 57 18.57 21.26 4.34
C LEU A 57 18.98 22.74 4.20
N LYS A 58 18.06 23.66 3.90
CA LYS A 58 18.41 25.09 3.76
C LYS A 58 17.41 26.04 4.44
N ASN A 59 17.98 26.78 5.40
CA ASN A 59 17.65 28.13 5.84
C ASN A 59 16.81 28.33 7.12
N LYS A 60 17.59 28.52 8.19
CA LYS A 60 17.41 29.59 9.18
C LYS A 60 17.33 30.94 8.45
N GLY A 61 16.20 31.65 8.60
CA GLY A 61 16.08 33.09 8.34
C GLY A 61 15.71 33.52 6.92
N ARG A 62 14.41 33.66 6.64
CA ARG A 62 13.76 34.83 6.03
C ARG A 62 12.26 34.55 5.84
N GLN A 63 11.43 35.44 6.38
CA GLN A 63 9.99 35.48 6.11
C GLN A 63 9.76 35.80 4.63
N SER A 64 9.17 34.86 3.90
CA SER A 64 8.49 35.12 2.64
C SER A 64 7.26 34.21 2.58
N SER A 65 6.09 34.83 2.44
CA SER A 65 4.79 34.21 2.21
C SER A 65 4.84 33.29 0.98
N SER A 66 4.88 31.98 1.22
CA SER A 66 4.77 30.94 0.20
C SER A 66 4.02 29.74 0.80
N GLY A 67 2.79 29.98 1.26
CA GLY A 67 1.84 28.91 1.56
C GLY A 67 0.87 28.79 0.38
N ASN A 68 0.80 27.60 -0.25
CA ASN A 68 -0.38 26.99 -0.90
C ASN A 68 -0.11 26.16 -2.17
N GLN A 69 1.07 26.22 -2.80
CA GLN A 69 1.29 25.44 -4.04
C GLN A 69 1.60 23.95 -3.82
N GLU A 70 2.14 23.56 -2.66
CA GLU A 70 2.49 22.15 -2.39
C GLU A 70 1.26 21.26 -2.11
N ASN A 71 0.21 21.82 -1.49
CA ASN A 71 -1.04 21.09 -1.21
C ASN A 71 -1.95 20.96 -2.43
N SER A 72 -1.98 21.97 -3.31
CA SER A 72 -2.98 22.01 -4.40
C SER A 72 -2.88 20.81 -5.34
N GLY A 73 -1.67 20.36 -5.68
CA GLY A 73 -1.49 19.20 -6.55
C GLY A 73 -1.95 17.88 -5.93
N GLN A 74 -1.71 17.68 -4.63
CA GLN A 74 -2.19 16.49 -3.91
C GLN A 74 -3.71 16.53 -3.72
N ASP A 75 -4.26 17.69 -3.39
CA ASP A 75 -5.70 17.90 -3.26
C ASP A 75 -6.43 17.60 -4.59
N CYS A 76 -5.89 18.03 -5.72
CA CYS A 76 -6.45 17.71 -7.04
C CYS A 76 -6.40 16.21 -7.36
N VAL A 77 -5.32 15.50 -7.00
CA VAL A 77 -5.23 14.05 -7.18
C VAL A 77 -6.26 13.33 -6.31
N ILE A 78 -6.44 13.77 -5.05
CA ILE A 78 -7.47 13.22 -4.16
C ILE A 78 -8.86 13.43 -4.77
N LEU A 79 -9.18 14.65 -5.20
CA LEU A 79 -10.47 14.96 -5.83
C LEU A 79 -10.70 14.16 -7.12
N LEU A 80 -9.67 13.96 -7.95
CA LEU A 80 -9.74 13.11 -9.13
C LEU A 80 -10.12 11.68 -8.75
N PHE A 81 -9.45 11.11 -7.76
CA PHE A 81 -9.75 9.76 -7.30
C PHE A 81 -11.12 9.68 -6.61
N ASP A 82 -11.61 10.73 -5.96
CA ASP A 82 -12.97 10.76 -5.40
C ASP A 82 -14.04 10.73 -6.50
N VAL A 83 -13.83 11.47 -7.59
CA VAL A 83 -14.68 11.40 -8.79
C VAL A 83 -14.69 9.99 -9.36
N ILE A 84 -13.51 9.37 -9.51
CA ILE A 84 -13.40 8.01 -10.06
C ILE A 84 -14.00 6.97 -9.11
N LYS A 85 -13.70 7.04 -7.80
CA LYS A 85 -14.26 6.16 -6.75
C LYS A 85 -15.78 6.20 -6.77
N SER A 86 -16.37 7.39 -6.91
CA SER A 86 -17.81 7.58 -7.02
C SER A 86 -18.35 6.92 -8.29
N ALA A 87 -17.74 7.19 -9.45
CA ALA A 87 -18.15 6.61 -10.72
C ALA A 87 -18.13 5.06 -10.70
N VAL A 88 -17.03 4.43 -10.26
CA VAL A 88 -16.93 2.96 -10.22
C VAL A 88 -17.81 2.33 -9.14
N ARG A 89 -18.22 3.08 -8.11
CA ARG A 89 -19.14 2.60 -7.07
C ARG A 89 -20.58 2.55 -7.57
N TYR A 90 -21.01 3.57 -8.31
CA TYR A 90 -22.41 3.72 -8.72
C TYR A 90 -22.70 3.18 -10.12
N GLU A 91 -21.71 3.22 -11.03
CA GLU A 91 -21.87 2.79 -12.42
C GLU A 91 -21.13 1.48 -12.67
N LYS A 92 -21.86 0.36 -12.62
CA LYS A 92 -21.29 -0.99 -12.81
C LYS A 92 -20.55 -1.13 -14.14
N ILE A 93 -21.11 -0.54 -15.21
CA ILE A 93 -20.53 -0.55 -16.56
C ILE A 93 -19.11 0.02 -16.56
N ILE A 94 -18.88 1.12 -15.83
CA ILE A 94 -17.56 1.77 -15.71
C ILE A 94 -16.58 0.85 -14.99
N SER A 95 -17.00 0.25 -13.87
CA SER A 95 -16.15 -0.68 -13.11
C SER A 95 -15.75 -1.92 -13.92
N GLU A 96 -16.69 -2.52 -14.66
CA GLU A 96 -16.42 -3.69 -15.49
C GLU A 96 -15.53 -3.35 -16.69
N ALA A 97 -15.74 -2.19 -17.32
CA ALA A 97 -14.89 -1.70 -18.41
C ALA A 97 -13.46 -1.47 -17.94
N TRP A 98 -13.27 -0.90 -16.74
CA TRP A 98 -11.94 -0.72 -16.13
C TRP A 98 -11.21 -2.03 -15.91
N ILE A 99 -11.88 -3.02 -15.33
CA ILE A 99 -11.26 -4.33 -15.10
C ILE A 99 -10.92 -5.01 -16.42
N LYS A 100 -11.81 -4.95 -17.42
CA LYS A 100 -11.58 -5.53 -18.75
C LYS A 100 -10.40 -4.86 -19.47
N ALA A 101 -10.30 -3.54 -19.43
CA ALA A 101 -9.19 -2.80 -20.07
C ALA A 101 -7.82 -3.20 -19.47
N ILE A 102 -7.75 -3.40 -18.15
CA ILE A 102 -6.54 -3.89 -17.49
C ILE A 102 -6.30 -5.38 -17.83
N GLU A 103 -7.34 -6.22 -17.81
CA GLU A 103 -7.23 -7.64 -18.13
C GLU A 103 -6.70 -7.85 -19.55
N SER A 104 -7.18 -7.11 -20.54
CA SER A 104 -6.80 -7.22 -21.96
C SER A 104 -5.40 -6.69 -22.29
N THR A 105 -4.80 -5.88 -21.41
CA THR A 105 -3.45 -5.34 -21.61
C THR A 105 -2.42 -6.45 -21.44
N ALA A 106 -1.72 -6.87 -22.51
CA ALA A 106 -0.86 -8.06 -22.44
C ALA A 106 0.58 -7.75 -21.99
N SER A 107 1.12 -6.58 -22.34
CA SER A 107 2.52 -6.26 -22.08
C SER A 107 2.75 -5.74 -20.66
N GLU A 108 3.82 -6.20 -20.01
CA GLU A 108 4.30 -5.65 -18.75
C GLU A 108 4.57 -4.14 -18.85
N SER A 109 5.20 -3.69 -19.95
CA SER A 109 5.58 -2.29 -20.14
C SER A 109 4.39 -1.34 -20.29
N GLU A 110 3.21 -1.86 -20.57
CA GLU A 110 1.97 -1.09 -20.73
C GLU A 110 1.22 -0.92 -19.41
N HIS A 111 1.63 -1.63 -18.35
CA HIS A 111 1.03 -1.53 -17.04
C HIS A 111 1.62 -0.36 -16.24
N LYS A 112 0.75 0.47 -15.68
CA LYS A 112 1.11 1.66 -14.90
C LYS A 112 0.67 1.50 -13.46
N THR A 113 1.26 2.30 -12.57
CA THR A 113 0.85 2.32 -11.13
C THR A 113 -0.64 2.59 -10.94
N PHE A 114 -1.24 3.29 -11.90
CA PHE A 114 -2.66 3.64 -11.92
C PHE A 114 -3.55 2.40 -12.11
N ASP A 115 -3.12 1.39 -12.87
CA ASP A 115 -3.88 0.14 -13.06
C ASP A 115 -4.08 -0.58 -11.75
N LEU A 116 -2.99 -0.75 -11.00
CA LEU A 116 -3.01 -1.46 -9.73
C LEU A 116 -3.77 -0.66 -8.67
N ALA A 117 -3.60 0.67 -8.62
CA ALA A 117 -4.40 1.53 -7.76
C ALA A 117 -5.90 1.37 -8.05
N MET A 118 -6.28 1.33 -9.32
CA MET A 118 -7.66 1.20 -9.73
C MET A 118 -8.25 -0.18 -9.43
N LEU A 119 -7.50 -1.27 -9.61
CA LEU A 119 -7.96 -2.60 -9.16
C LEU A 119 -8.20 -2.63 -7.65
N LEU A 120 -7.31 -2.03 -6.84
CA LEU A 120 -7.50 -1.94 -5.38
C LEU A 120 -8.73 -1.11 -5.01
N ILE A 121 -8.95 0.01 -5.71
CA ILE A 121 -10.12 0.87 -5.51
C ILE A 121 -11.40 0.11 -5.86
N ILE A 122 -11.48 -0.52 -7.03
CA ILE A 122 -12.69 -1.24 -7.45
C ILE A 122 -12.94 -2.45 -6.52
N TYR A 123 -11.88 -3.13 -6.08
CA TYR A 123 -11.98 -4.21 -5.09
C TYR A 123 -12.59 -3.74 -3.77
N SER A 124 -12.34 -2.49 -3.36
CA SER A 124 -12.90 -1.90 -2.15
C SER A 124 -14.35 -1.43 -2.27
N THR A 125 -14.82 -1.10 -3.48
CA THR A 125 -16.13 -0.48 -3.69
C THR A 125 -17.24 -1.49 -3.98
N ASN A 126 -16.95 -2.59 -4.68
CA ASN A 126 -17.96 -3.53 -5.16
C ASN A 126 -17.65 -4.98 -4.77
N THR A 127 -18.41 -5.51 -3.81
CA THR A 127 -18.26 -6.87 -3.28
C THR A 127 -18.46 -7.96 -4.34
N GLN A 128 -19.31 -7.74 -5.34
CA GLN A 128 -19.58 -8.71 -6.41
C GLN A 128 -18.37 -8.87 -7.34
N THR A 129 -17.58 -7.82 -7.52
CA THR A 129 -16.40 -7.83 -8.40
C THR A 129 -15.15 -8.41 -7.75
N LYS A 130 -15.13 -8.60 -6.42
CA LYS A 130 -13.94 -9.04 -5.69
C LYS A 130 -13.31 -10.31 -6.26
N LYS A 131 -14.10 -11.37 -6.47
CA LYS A 131 -13.61 -12.64 -7.01
C LYS A 131 -13.06 -12.52 -8.43
N TYR A 132 -13.66 -11.66 -9.24
CA TYR A 132 -13.19 -11.39 -10.60
C TYR A 132 -11.87 -10.61 -10.58
N ILE A 133 -11.73 -9.61 -9.70
CA ILE A 133 -10.47 -8.87 -9.53
C ILE A 133 -9.36 -9.75 -8.97
N GLU A 134 -9.65 -10.61 -7.97
CA GLU A 134 -8.69 -11.60 -7.47
C GLU A 134 -8.18 -12.48 -8.60
N ARG A 135 -9.07 -12.97 -9.48
CA ARG A 135 -8.67 -13.77 -10.65
C ARG A 135 -7.78 -12.99 -11.61
N VAL A 136 -8.13 -11.74 -11.94
CA VAL A 136 -7.33 -10.88 -12.83
C VAL A 136 -5.95 -10.61 -12.22
N LEU A 137 -5.88 -10.21 -10.94
CA LEU A 137 -4.63 -9.97 -10.22
C LEU A 137 -3.74 -11.21 -10.24
N ARG A 138 -4.27 -12.39 -9.87
CA ARG A 138 -3.51 -13.65 -9.88
C ARG A 138 -2.95 -13.97 -11.27
N ASN A 139 -3.73 -13.74 -12.33
CA ASN A 139 -3.26 -13.96 -13.69
C ASN A 139 -2.15 -12.98 -14.07
N LYS A 140 -2.26 -11.69 -13.72
CA LYS A 140 -1.24 -10.67 -13.98
C LYS A 140 0.04 -10.88 -13.19
N ILE A 141 -0.05 -11.40 -11.97
CA ILE A 141 1.13 -11.78 -11.17
C ILE A 141 1.85 -12.95 -11.84
N ARG A 142 1.11 -14.01 -12.21
CA ARG A 142 1.69 -15.20 -12.87
C ARG A 142 2.32 -14.91 -14.23
N SER A 143 1.74 -13.98 -15.00
CA SER A 143 2.30 -13.57 -16.28
C SER A 143 3.49 -12.63 -16.14
N GLY A 144 3.91 -12.27 -14.92
CA GLY A 144 5.00 -11.34 -14.67
C GLY A 144 4.65 -9.88 -14.94
N CYS A 145 3.40 -9.55 -15.26
CA CYS A 145 2.98 -8.18 -15.53
C CYS A 145 2.94 -7.34 -14.25
N PHE A 146 2.51 -7.93 -13.13
CA PHE A 146 2.42 -7.27 -11.84
C PHE A 146 3.51 -7.76 -10.90
N GLN A 147 4.60 -6.99 -10.85
CA GLN A 147 5.78 -7.26 -10.04
C GLN A 147 5.86 -6.35 -8.81
N GLU A 148 6.81 -6.65 -7.91
CA GLU A 148 7.05 -5.85 -6.71
C GLU A 148 7.30 -4.37 -7.02
N GLN A 149 8.06 -4.05 -8.07
CA GLN A 149 8.38 -2.66 -8.43
C GLN A 149 7.14 -1.83 -8.75
N LEU A 150 6.17 -2.44 -9.46
CA LEU A 150 4.90 -1.80 -9.78
C LEU A 150 4.10 -1.55 -8.50
N LEU A 151 4.00 -2.55 -7.63
CA LEU A 151 3.29 -2.46 -6.35
C LEU A 151 3.91 -1.40 -5.43
N GLN A 152 5.24 -1.41 -5.29
CA GLN A 152 5.98 -0.42 -4.50
C GLN A 152 5.71 1.00 -5.00
N SER A 153 5.82 1.20 -6.32
CA SER A 153 5.58 2.49 -6.95
C SER A 153 4.13 2.94 -6.77
N THR A 154 3.16 2.02 -6.86
CA THR A 154 1.75 2.29 -6.60
C THR A 154 1.52 2.81 -5.17
N PHE A 155 2.10 2.17 -4.15
CA PHE A 155 1.99 2.68 -2.78
C PHE A 155 2.74 4.00 -2.61
N TYR A 156 3.94 4.15 -3.17
CA TYR A 156 4.71 5.39 -3.04
C TYR A 156 3.99 6.61 -3.61
N ILE A 157 3.28 6.43 -4.73
CA ILE A 157 2.58 7.50 -5.45
C ILE A 157 1.17 7.71 -4.89
N HIS A 158 0.43 6.62 -4.63
CA HIS A 158 -1.02 6.68 -4.36
C HIS A 158 -1.41 6.39 -2.91
N TYR A 159 -0.47 6.34 -1.94
CA TYR A 159 -0.80 5.98 -0.55
C TYR A 159 -1.92 6.82 0.07
N LEU A 160 -1.99 8.12 -0.21
CA LEU A 160 -3.04 9.00 0.32
C LEU A 160 -4.45 8.59 -0.12
N VAL A 161 -4.57 7.99 -1.31
CA VAL A 161 -5.83 7.50 -1.86
C VAL A 161 -6.13 6.09 -1.36
N LEU A 162 -5.08 5.28 -1.18
CA LEU A 162 -5.17 3.87 -0.79
C LEU A 162 -5.37 3.67 0.72
N LYS A 163 -4.99 4.63 1.57
CA LYS A 163 -5.12 4.50 3.04
C LYS A 163 -6.57 4.25 3.48
N ASP A 164 -7.54 4.88 2.80
CA ASP A 164 -8.96 4.77 3.14
C ASP A 164 -9.55 3.38 2.82
N ILE A 165 -8.81 2.56 2.07
CA ILE A 165 -9.22 1.21 1.66
C ILE A 165 -8.36 0.12 2.30
N CYS A 166 -7.61 0.44 3.37
CA CYS A 166 -6.78 -0.52 4.12
C CYS A 166 -7.50 -1.85 4.41
N PRO A 167 -8.73 -1.89 4.96
CA PRO A 167 -9.41 -3.17 5.24
C PRO A 167 -9.59 -4.06 4.00
N SER A 168 -9.82 -3.44 2.85
CA SER A 168 -9.95 -4.18 1.58
C SER A 168 -8.59 -4.68 1.08
N ILE A 169 -7.53 -3.88 1.23
CA ILE A 169 -6.16 -4.29 0.92
C ILE A 169 -5.74 -5.50 1.77
N LEU A 170 -6.02 -5.48 3.08
CA LEU A 170 -5.70 -6.60 3.98
C LEU A 170 -6.51 -7.86 3.66
N SER A 171 -7.81 -7.70 3.34
CA SER A 171 -8.65 -8.80 2.86
C SER A 171 -8.11 -9.43 1.56
N LEU A 172 -7.60 -8.61 0.64
CA LEU A 172 -6.95 -9.11 -0.57
C LEU A 172 -5.65 -9.83 -0.25
N ALA A 173 -4.78 -9.25 0.58
CA ALA A 173 -3.52 -9.85 1.00
C ALA A 173 -3.74 -11.25 1.60
N GLN A 174 -4.70 -11.37 2.53
CA GLN A 174 -5.11 -12.65 3.11
C GLN A 174 -5.52 -13.68 2.05
N SER A 175 -6.35 -13.28 1.08
CA SER A 175 -6.76 -14.14 -0.04
C SER A 175 -5.56 -14.64 -0.85
N LEU A 176 -4.58 -13.77 -1.12
CA LEU A 176 -3.37 -14.13 -1.86
C LEU A 176 -2.43 -15.05 -1.06
N LEU A 177 -2.32 -14.87 0.26
CA LEU A 177 -1.52 -15.75 1.13
C LEU A 177 -2.04 -17.19 1.18
N HIS A 178 -3.36 -17.40 1.06
CA HIS A 178 -3.95 -18.73 0.97
C HIS A 178 -3.71 -19.45 -0.39
N SER A 179 -2.92 -18.86 -1.29
CA SER A 179 -2.54 -19.48 -2.56
C SER A 179 -1.54 -20.61 -2.35
N LEU A 180 -1.43 -21.53 -3.31
CA LEU A 180 -0.33 -22.51 -3.39
C LEU A 180 0.82 -22.01 -4.29
N ASP A 181 0.59 -20.93 -5.02
CA ASP A 181 1.54 -20.36 -5.97
C ASP A 181 2.42 -19.32 -5.27
N GLN A 182 3.72 -19.60 -5.19
CA GLN A 182 4.69 -18.76 -4.48
C GLN A 182 4.71 -17.31 -4.99
N SER A 183 4.54 -17.07 -6.29
CA SER A 183 4.53 -15.72 -6.83
C SER A 183 3.36 -14.88 -6.28
N ILE A 184 2.20 -15.54 -6.09
CA ILE A 184 1.01 -14.92 -5.54
C ILE A 184 1.15 -14.72 -4.03
N ILE A 185 1.69 -15.71 -3.31
CA ILE A 185 1.95 -15.62 -1.87
C ILE A 185 2.87 -14.42 -1.60
N LEU A 186 4.00 -14.32 -2.32
CA LEU A 186 4.94 -13.21 -2.20
C LEU A 186 4.27 -11.86 -2.49
N PHE A 187 3.41 -11.77 -3.51
CA PHE A 187 2.67 -10.54 -3.78
C PHE A 187 1.72 -10.16 -2.63
N GLY A 188 1.05 -11.14 -2.01
CA GLY A 188 0.25 -10.93 -0.81
C GLY A 188 1.07 -10.45 0.38
N SER A 189 2.26 -11.01 0.59
CA SER A 189 3.21 -10.57 1.63
C SER A 189 3.63 -9.12 1.43
N LEU A 190 3.88 -8.73 0.18
CA LEU A 190 4.20 -7.35 -0.16
C LEU A 190 3.03 -6.38 0.14
N LEU A 191 1.77 -6.81 -0.01
CA LEU A 191 0.63 -5.98 0.39
C LEU A 191 0.64 -5.69 1.90
N TYR A 192 0.92 -6.69 2.74
CA TYR A 192 1.10 -6.46 4.18
C TYR A 192 2.28 -5.53 4.47
N LYS A 193 3.43 -5.77 3.82
CA LYS A 193 4.63 -4.93 3.95
C LYS A 193 4.32 -3.46 3.64
N TYR A 194 3.74 -3.19 2.48
CA TYR A 194 3.47 -1.82 2.05
C TYR A 194 2.31 -1.18 2.82
N ALA A 195 1.29 -1.93 3.23
CA ALA A 195 0.26 -1.42 4.12
C ALA A 195 0.87 -0.94 5.46
N PHE A 196 1.73 -1.76 6.08
CA PHE A 196 2.42 -1.38 7.32
C PHE A 196 3.35 -0.17 7.13
N THR A 197 4.02 -0.09 5.99
CA THR A 197 4.99 0.98 5.68
C THR A 197 4.32 2.35 5.53
N PHE A 198 3.20 2.41 4.81
CA PHE A 198 2.63 3.67 4.32
C PHE A 198 1.39 4.15 5.07
N PHE A 199 0.69 3.27 5.78
CA PHE A 199 -0.56 3.61 6.47
C PHE A 199 -0.34 3.96 7.94
N ASP A 200 -1.42 4.41 8.58
CA ASP A 200 -1.42 4.90 9.95
C ASP A 200 -1.26 3.77 10.98
N THR A 201 -1.14 4.17 12.25
CA THR A 201 -0.93 3.24 13.36
C THR A 201 -2.07 2.23 13.52
N TYR A 202 -3.30 2.63 13.16
CA TYR A 202 -4.45 1.72 13.18
C TYR A 202 -4.29 0.61 12.13
N CYS A 203 -4.00 0.98 10.87
CA CYS A 203 -3.77 -0.03 9.84
C CYS A 203 -2.52 -0.88 10.12
N GLN A 204 -1.46 -0.32 10.71
CA GLN A 204 -0.30 -1.08 11.17
C GLN A 204 -0.67 -2.14 12.21
N GLN A 205 -1.54 -1.81 13.16
CA GLN A 205 -2.05 -2.76 14.14
C GLN A 205 -2.82 -3.90 13.45
N GLU A 206 -3.71 -3.57 12.51
CA GLU A 206 -4.48 -4.56 11.75
C GLU A 206 -3.57 -5.48 10.91
N VAL A 207 -2.50 -4.95 10.31
CA VAL A 207 -1.49 -5.76 9.61
C VAL A 207 -0.84 -6.77 10.57
N VAL A 208 -0.37 -6.32 11.73
CA VAL A 208 0.28 -7.21 12.70
C VAL A 208 -0.71 -8.25 13.23
N GLY A 209 -1.95 -7.87 13.51
CA GLY A 209 -3.00 -8.80 13.93
C GLY A 209 -3.33 -9.86 12.86
N ALA A 210 -3.40 -9.46 11.60
CA ALA A 210 -3.62 -10.38 10.48
C ALA A 210 -2.44 -11.37 10.32
N LEU A 211 -1.20 -10.89 10.41
CA LEU A 211 -0.02 -11.75 10.35
C LEU A 211 0.04 -12.73 11.52
N VAL A 212 -0.27 -12.29 12.74
CA VAL A 212 -0.39 -13.18 13.92
C VAL A 212 -1.45 -14.26 13.68
N THR A 213 -2.58 -13.89 13.07
CA THR A 213 -3.63 -14.86 12.73
C THR A 213 -3.15 -15.92 11.74
N HIS A 214 -2.40 -15.52 10.71
CA HIS A 214 -1.77 -16.45 9.76
C HIS A 214 -0.75 -17.38 10.45
N ILE A 215 0.03 -16.85 11.39
CA ILE A 215 1.00 -17.65 12.16
C ILE A 215 0.32 -18.70 13.04
N CYS A 216 -0.90 -18.41 13.50
CA CYS A 216 -1.69 -19.33 14.31
C CYS A 216 -2.60 -20.25 13.48
N SER A 217 -2.56 -20.21 12.15
CA SER A 217 -3.49 -20.99 11.29
C SER A 217 -3.16 -22.48 11.21
N GLY A 218 -1.91 -22.87 11.53
CA GLY A 218 -1.42 -24.25 11.47
C GLY A 218 -1.01 -24.72 10.06
N ASN A 219 -1.12 -23.87 9.04
CA ASN A 219 -0.64 -24.17 7.69
C ASN A 219 0.84 -23.80 7.56
N GLU A 220 1.73 -24.79 7.47
CA GLU A 220 3.18 -24.61 7.53
C GLU A 220 3.73 -23.50 6.60
N ALA A 221 3.38 -23.52 5.31
CA ALA A 221 3.86 -22.54 4.33
C ALA A 221 3.34 -21.12 4.59
N GLU A 222 2.11 -21.01 5.09
CA GLU A 222 1.48 -19.74 5.45
C GLU A 222 2.11 -19.16 6.72
N VAL A 223 2.37 -20.01 7.72
CA VAL A 223 3.06 -19.66 8.96
C VAL A 223 4.47 -19.17 8.66
N ASP A 224 5.22 -19.88 7.83
CA ASP A 224 6.58 -19.48 7.43
C ASP A 224 6.58 -18.12 6.74
N THR A 225 5.67 -17.92 5.78
CA THR A 225 5.52 -16.65 5.07
C THR A 225 5.20 -15.51 6.02
N ALA A 226 4.24 -15.70 6.94
CA ALA A 226 3.82 -14.66 7.87
C ALA A 226 4.92 -14.31 8.89
N LEU A 227 5.70 -15.30 9.35
CA LEU A 227 6.89 -15.07 10.18
C LEU A 227 7.97 -14.29 9.43
N ASP A 228 8.19 -14.60 8.15
CA ASP A 228 9.15 -13.87 7.31
C ASP A 228 8.72 -12.42 7.10
N VAL A 229 7.42 -12.16 6.89
CA VAL A 229 6.90 -10.78 6.84
C VAL A 229 7.09 -10.08 8.18
N LEU A 230 6.73 -10.69 9.32
CA LEU A 230 6.95 -10.07 10.63
C LEU A 230 8.42 -9.72 10.86
N LEU A 231 9.33 -10.60 10.46
CA LEU A 231 10.77 -10.38 10.54
C LEU A 231 11.19 -9.15 9.71
N GLU A 232 10.71 -9.03 8.48
CA GLU A 232 10.94 -7.85 7.64
C GLU A 232 10.39 -6.57 8.28
N LEU A 233 9.18 -6.62 8.86
CA LEU A 233 8.56 -5.45 9.50
C LEU A 233 9.36 -4.96 10.71
N VAL A 234 9.94 -5.88 11.49
CA VAL A 234 10.81 -5.55 12.64
C VAL A 234 12.07 -4.81 12.18
N VAL A 235 12.65 -5.22 11.05
CA VAL A 235 13.81 -4.53 10.45
C VAL A 235 13.39 -3.17 9.87
N LEU A 236 12.22 -3.10 9.24
CA LEU A 236 11.74 -1.92 8.54
C LEU A 236 11.37 -0.76 9.47
N ASN A 237 10.58 -1.02 10.51
CA ASN A 237 10.18 0.00 11.48
C ASN A 237 9.95 -0.63 12.86
N LEU A 238 11.05 -0.82 13.56
CA LEU A 238 11.09 -1.40 14.89
C LEU A 238 10.21 -0.64 15.91
N SER A 239 10.17 0.70 15.85
CA SER A 239 9.33 1.51 16.75
C SER A 239 7.84 1.20 16.58
N ALA A 240 7.34 1.14 15.35
CA ALA A 240 5.94 0.81 15.07
C ALA A 240 5.64 -0.65 15.45
N MET A 241 6.57 -1.57 15.20
CA MET A 241 6.42 -2.97 15.60
C MET A 241 6.36 -3.15 17.12
N ARG A 242 7.13 -2.38 17.90
CA ARG A 242 7.08 -2.45 19.37
C ARG A 242 5.73 -2.02 19.95
N LEU A 243 5.06 -1.04 19.34
CA LEU A 243 3.72 -0.63 19.76
C LEU A 243 2.71 -1.79 19.65
N ASN A 244 2.96 -2.73 18.74
CA ASN A 244 2.12 -3.89 18.48
C ASN A 244 2.68 -5.20 19.09
N ALA A 245 3.70 -5.13 19.95
CA ALA A 245 4.39 -6.31 20.47
C ALA A 245 3.50 -7.23 21.32
N VAL A 246 2.41 -6.71 21.89
CA VAL A 246 1.44 -7.53 22.67
C VAL A 246 0.83 -8.62 21.80
N PHE A 247 0.52 -8.34 20.52
CA PHE A 247 0.00 -9.34 19.58
C PHE A 247 1.03 -10.42 19.29
N VAL A 248 2.29 -10.02 19.03
CA VAL A 248 3.39 -10.95 18.76
C VAL A 248 3.70 -11.84 19.97
N LYS A 249 3.60 -11.28 21.18
CA LYS A 249 3.74 -12.06 22.43
C LYS A 249 2.66 -13.14 22.55
N GLY A 250 1.43 -12.87 22.10
CA GLY A 250 0.33 -13.84 22.14
C GLY A 250 0.58 -15.09 21.31
N ILE A 251 1.51 -15.06 20.34
CA ILE A 251 1.91 -16.24 19.57
C ILE A 251 2.51 -17.34 20.48
N LEU A 252 3.11 -16.96 21.63
CA LEU A 252 3.71 -17.92 22.56
C LEU A 252 2.71 -18.94 23.11
N ASP A 253 1.43 -18.61 23.14
CA ASP A 253 0.37 -19.54 23.58
C ASP A 253 0.07 -20.63 22.53
N TYR A 254 0.66 -20.54 21.33
CA TYR A 254 0.43 -21.44 20.19
C TYR A 254 1.71 -22.18 19.73
N LEU A 255 2.76 -22.22 20.56
CA LEU A 255 4.04 -22.86 20.21
C LEU A 255 3.90 -24.36 19.86
N ASP A 256 2.92 -25.05 20.42
CA ASP A 256 2.68 -26.49 20.18
C ASP A 256 2.35 -26.80 18.71
N ASN A 257 1.86 -25.80 17.96
CA ASN A 257 1.50 -25.94 16.55
C ASN A 257 2.66 -25.59 15.58
N MET A 258 3.84 -25.28 16.11
CA MET A 258 4.96 -24.75 15.32
C MET A 258 6.09 -25.76 15.15
N SER A 259 6.74 -25.70 13.98
CA SER A 259 7.99 -26.42 13.76
C SER A 259 9.15 -25.77 14.55
N PRO A 260 10.23 -26.51 14.87
CA PRO A 260 11.41 -25.94 15.53
C PRO A 260 12.04 -24.76 14.76
N GLN A 261 11.88 -24.72 13.44
CA GLN A 261 12.38 -23.63 12.60
C GLN A 261 11.55 -22.36 12.80
N GLN A 262 10.23 -22.49 12.83
CA GLN A 262 9.28 -21.40 13.10
C GLN A 262 9.45 -20.85 14.50
N ILE A 263 9.61 -21.73 15.50
CA ILE A 263 9.91 -21.34 16.89
C ILE A 263 11.18 -20.49 16.92
N ARG A 264 12.26 -20.91 16.23
CA ARG A 264 13.50 -20.13 16.17
C ARG A 264 13.28 -18.73 15.58
N LYS A 265 12.53 -18.61 14.47
CA LYS A 265 12.19 -17.31 13.87
C LYS A 265 11.37 -16.44 14.84
N LEU A 266 10.38 -17.00 15.51
CA LEU A 266 9.56 -16.29 16.49
C LEU A 266 10.39 -15.76 17.66
N PHE A 267 11.26 -16.58 18.25
CA PHE A 267 12.15 -16.14 19.33
C PHE A 267 13.14 -15.08 18.86
N TYR A 268 13.61 -15.14 17.61
CA TYR A 268 14.41 -14.07 17.02
C TYR A 268 13.63 -12.75 16.92
N ILE A 269 12.38 -12.79 16.45
CA ILE A 269 11.49 -11.61 16.40
C ILE A 269 11.28 -11.01 17.79
N LEU A 270 10.87 -11.83 18.76
CA LEU A 270 10.59 -11.40 20.13
C LEU A 270 11.82 -10.82 20.83
N SER A 271 12.98 -11.47 20.68
CA SER A 271 14.24 -10.96 21.25
C SER A 271 14.67 -9.65 20.59
N THR A 272 14.49 -9.51 19.27
CA THR A 272 14.78 -8.26 18.56
C THR A 272 13.87 -7.13 19.06
N LEU A 273 12.58 -7.40 19.27
CA LEU A 273 11.64 -6.42 19.83
C LEU A 273 12.03 -5.99 21.25
N ALA A 274 12.47 -6.94 22.09
CA ALA A 274 12.77 -6.73 23.50
C ALA A 274 14.13 -6.03 23.75
N PHE A 275 15.18 -6.40 23.00
CA PHE A 275 16.56 -6.02 23.35
C PHE A 275 17.21 -5.00 22.42
N SER A 276 16.65 -4.78 21.23
CA SER A 276 17.19 -3.75 20.34
C SER A 276 17.05 -2.39 21.02
N LYS A 277 18.13 -1.62 21.10
CA LYS A 277 18.07 -0.25 21.64
C LYS A 277 17.25 0.60 20.69
N GLN A 278 16.37 1.42 21.23
CA GLN A 278 15.73 2.47 20.47
C GLN A 278 16.86 3.42 20.05
N HIS A 279 17.09 3.60 18.75
CA HIS A 279 17.93 4.69 18.26
C HIS A 279 17.10 5.97 18.43
N GLU A 280 16.75 6.30 19.68
CA GLU A 280 16.42 7.66 20.03
C GLU A 280 17.63 8.47 19.64
N ALA A 281 17.41 9.49 18.81
CA ALA A 281 18.38 10.54 18.64
C ALA A 281 18.88 10.91 20.05
N SER A 282 20.17 10.77 20.25
CA SER A 282 20.88 11.17 21.44
C SER A 282 20.73 12.69 21.62
N SER A 283 19.57 13.15 22.05
CA SER A 283 19.37 14.46 22.63
C SER A 283 19.53 14.29 24.14
N HIS A 284 20.79 14.40 24.57
CA HIS A 284 21.23 14.80 25.91
C HIS A 284 20.40 14.32 27.09
N ILE A 285 20.85 13.26 27.77
CA ILE A 285 21.28 13.35 29.17
C ILE A 285 22.48 12.40 29.36
N GLN A 286 23.68 12.96 29.48
CA GLN A 286 24.78 12.28 30.15
C GLN A 286 24.41 12.20 31.63
N VAL A 287 23.92 11.05 32.10
CA VAL A 287 24.01 10.73 33.52
C VAL A 287 25.37 10.08 33.71
N THR A 288 26.31 10.89 34.16
CA THR A 288 27.63 10.50 34.65
C THR A 288 27.50 9.36 35.65
N GLY A 289 28.19 8.25 35.38
CA GLY A 289 28.42 7.22 36.36
C GLY A 289 29.30 7.72 37.49
N SER A 290 28.74 7.82 38.70
CA SER A 290 29.49 7.85 39.95
C SER A 290 28.55 7.72 41.15
N ALA A 291 28.24 6.48 41.57
CA ALA A 291 27.88 6.17 42.96
C ALA A 291 27.66 4.66 43.15
N LEU A 292 28.74 3.87 43.01
CA LEU A 292 28.85 2.58 43.71
C LEU A 292 30.25 2.53 44.33
N ARG A 293 30.44 3.34 45.37
CA ARG A 293 31.42 3.09 46.42
C ARG A 293 30.81 3.49 47.76
N ASN A 294 30.76 2.50 48.65
CA ASN A 294 30.59 2.60 50.09
C ASN A 294 29.15 2.82 50.58
N LEU A 295 28.42 1.73 50.79
CA LEU A 295 28.13 1.17 52.13
C LEU A 295 27.54 -0.24 51.96
#